data_AF-A0A9D6N3Z0-F1
#
_entry.id   AF-A0A9D6N3Z0-F1
#
_cell.length_a   1.000
_cell.length_b   1.000
_cell.length_c   1.000
_cell.angle_alpha   90.00
_cell.angle_beta   90.00
_cell.angle_gamma   90.00
#
_symmetry.space_group_name_H-M   'P 1'
#
loop_
_entity.id
_entity.type
_entity.pdbx_description
1 polymer ?
#
loop_
_entity_poly.entity_id
_entity_poly.type
_entity_poly.pdbx_seq_one_letter_code
_entity_poly.pdbx_strand_id
1 'polypeptide(L)'
;MKAFLCLGLFFATLALPAQEQRILARGPHHQRLERLQVWQDEAGITRYRTNRITQIADSLCYLTATGWELTQQEFRAAQGGFFAGQGPLTVFLNENLNVMNALDITATDGAHFEVSPAFVALRDATGQSVLLA
;
A
#
# COMPACT_ATOMS: atom_id res chain seq x y z
N MET A 1 37.19 -26.04 -45.47
CA MET A 1 36.46 -26.67 -44.36
C MET A 1 37.10 -26.28 -43.04
N LYS A 2 36.45 -25.44 -42.25
CA LYS A 2 36.72 -25.22 -40.82
C LYS A 2 35.49 -24.51 -40.24
N ALA A 3 34.58 -25.27 -39.63
CA ALA A 3 33.45 -24.73 -38.90
C ALA A 3 33.82 -24.70 -37.42
N PHE A 4 33.88 -23.49 -36.85
CA PHE A 4 34.14 -23.22 -35.45
C PHE A 4 32.84 -23.47 -34.67
N LEU A 5 32.87 -24.39 -33.71
CA LEU A 5 31.73 -24.72 -32.85
C LEU A 5 31.70 -23.71 -31.69
N CYS A 6 30.78 -22.74 -31.75
CA CYS A 6 30.48 -21.87 -30.61
C CYS A 6 29.63 -22.64 -29.60
N LEU A 7 30.26 -23.11 -28.53
CA LEU A 7 29.60 -23.70 -27.37
C LEU A 7 29.00 -22.57 -26.52
N GLY A 8 27.70 -22.29 -26.71
CA GLY A 8 26.98 -21.31 -25.91
C GLY A 8 26.76 -21.82 -24.48
N LEU A 9 27.44 -21.21 -23.51
CA LEU A 9 27.10 -21.36 -22.09
C LEU A 9 25.71 -20.79 -21.84
N PHE A 10 24.75 -21.67 -21.57
CA PHE A 10 23.44 -21.30 -21.02
C PHE A 10 23.64 -20.96 -19.53
N PHE A 11 23.63 -19.66 -19.19
CA PHE A 11 23.45 -19.23 -17.82
C PHE A 11 21.97 -19.44 -17.45
N ALA A 12 21.68 -20.52 -16.73
CA ALA A 12 20.38 -20.70 -16.09
C ALA A 12 20.30 -19.73 -14.91
N THR A 13 19.57 -18.63 -15.07
CA THR A 13 19.16 -17.77 -13.96
C THR A 13 18.25 -18.58 -13.04
N LEU A 14 18.78 -18.99 -11.88
CA LEU A 14 17.98 -19.55 -10.78
C LEU A 14 17.07 -18.43 -10.25
N ALA A 15 15.84 -18.38 -10.73
CA ALA A 15 14.79 -17.59 -10.10
C ALA A 15 14.53 -18.18 -8.71
N LEU A 16 14.89 -17.46 -7.65
CA LEU A 16 14.51 -17.81 -6.29
C LEU A 16 12.97 -17.84 -6.21
N PRO A 17 12.37 -18.85 -5.57
CA PRO A 17 10.92 -18.95 -5.47
C PRO A 17 10.35 -17.72 -4.76
N ALA A 18 9.20 -17.23 -5.25
CA ALA A 18 8.47 -16.15 -4.61
C ALA A 18 8.27 -16.47 -3.12
N GLN A 19 8.71 -15.57 -2.24
CA GLN A 19 8.58 -15.76 -0.79
C GLN A 19 7.09 -15.78 -0.43
N GLU A 20 6.60 -16.91 0.06
CA GLU A 20 5.23 -17.05 0.51
C GLU A 20 5.00 -16.18 1.76
N GLN A 21 3.99 -15.32 1.68
CA GLN A 21 3.57 -14.46 2.80
C GLN A 21 2.13 -14.81 3.17
N ARG A 22 1.92 -15.05 4.47
CA ARG A 22 0.61 -15.35 5.04
C ARG A 22 0.22 -14.29 6.05
N ILE A 23 -0.94 -13.66 5.88
CA ILE A 23 -1.48 -12.70 6.84
C ILE A 23 -2.03 -13.47 8.05
N LEU A 24 -1.57 -13.14 9.25
CA LEU A 24 -2.00 -13.77 10.50
C LEU A 24 -3.09 -12.96 11.21
N ALA A 25 -2.94 -11.63 11.20
CA ALA A 25 -3.90 -10.72 11.82
C ALA A 25 -3.71 -9.28 11.32
N ARG A 26 -4.76 -8.47 11.46
CA ARG A 26 -4.74 -7.03 11.20
C ARG A 26 -5.52 -6.29 12.29
N GLY A 27 -5.12 -5.05 12.52
CA GLY A 27 -5.81 -4.07 13.35
C GLY A 27 -5.53 -2.66 12.82
N PRO A 28 -6.09 -1.61 13.44
CA PRO A 28 -6.07 -0.25 12.89
C PRO A 28 -4.67 0.27 12.57
N HIS A 29 -3.68 -0.10 13.40
CA HIS A 29 -2.29 0.38 13.29
C HIS A 29 -1.28 -0.75 13.03
N HIS A 30 -1.72 -1.98 12.76
CA HIS A 30 -0.79 -3.09 12.60
C HIS A 30 -1.27 -4.20 11.65
N GLN A 31 -0.30 -4.89 11.05
CA GLN A 31 -0.49 -6.15 10.33
C GLN A 31 0.56 -7.16 10.80
N ARG A 32 0.11 -8.35 11.22
CA ARG A 32 0.98 -9.48 11.52
C ARG A 32 0.99 -10.43 10.34
N LEU A 33 2.18 -10.77 9.86
CA LEU A 33 2.38 -11.70 8.75
C LEU A 33 3.46 -12.72 9.09
N GLU A 34 3.34 -13.87 8.45
CA GLU A 34 4.32 -14.94 8.46
C GLU A 34 4.98 -15.00 7.09
N ARG A 35 6.31 -15.07 7.05
CA ARG A 35 7.09 -15.11 5.82
C ARG A 35 8.02 -16.31 5.85
N LEU A 36 7.91 -17.17 4.84
CA LEU A 36 8.85 -18.26 4.62
C LEU A 36 10.06 -17.75 3.84
N GLN A 37 11.23 -17.82 4.45
CA GLN A 37 12.50 -17.53 3.80
C GLN A 37 13.19 -18.83 3.43
N VAL A 38 13.51 -18.96 2.15
CA VAL A 38 14.25 -20.09 1.59
C VAL A 38 15.63 -19.60 1.15
N TRP A 39 16.69 -20.27 1.58
CA TRP A 39 18.06 -19.97 1.13
C TRP A 39 18.88 -21.25 1.04
N GLN A 40 19.96 -21.22 0.26
CA GLN A 40 20.97 -22.28 0.26
C GLN A 40 22.14 -21.86 1.16
N ASP A 41 22.63 -22.79 1.97
CA ASP A 41 23.86 -22.59 2.73
C ASP A 41 25.11 -22.86 1.86
N GLU A 42 26.30 -22.64 2.43
CA GLU A 42 27.58 -22.82 1.74
C GLU A 42 27.81 -24.27 1.26
N ALA A 43 27.09 -25.24 1.84
CA ALA A 43 27.13 -26.64 1.44
C ALA A 43 26.09 -26.98 0.34
N GLY A 44 25.37 -25.99 -0.17
CA GLY A 44 24.32 -26.16 -1.19
C GLY A 44 23.02 -26.76 -0.64
N ILE A 45 22.85 -26.84 0.69
CA ILE A 45 21.65 -27.40 1.32
C ILE A 45 20.58 -26.31 1.38
N THR A 46 19.38 -26.63 0.88
CA THR A 46 18.22 -25.74 1.03
C THR A 46 17.73 -25.71 2.47
N ARG A 47 17.68 -24.51 3.05
CA ARG A 47 17.19 -24.22 4.39
C ARG A 47 15.92 -23.38 4.33
N TYR A 48 15.08 -23.57 5.33
CA TYR A 48 13.80 -22.88 5.49
C TYR A 48 13.76 -22.19 6.86
N ARG A 49 13.27 -20.94 6.89
CA ARG A 49 13.03 -20.17 8.13
C ARG A 49 11.70 -19.48 8.03
N THR A 50 10.85 -19.73 9.01
CA THR A 50 9.58 -19.03 9.18
C THR A 50 9.81 -17.81 10.06
N ASN A 51 9.62 -16.62 9.50
CA ASN A 51 9.71 -15.35 10.22
C ASN A 51 8.30 -14.83 10.51
N ARG A 52 8.09 -14.30 11.72
CA ARG A 52 6.87 -13.55 12.07
C ARG A 52 7.21 -12.08 12.14
N ILE A 53 6.49 -11.28 11.37
CA ILE A 53 6.73 -9.85 11.22
C ILE A 53 5.46 -9.12 11.62
N THR A 54 5.61 -8.12 12.48
CA THR A 54 4.54 -7.16 12.80
C THR A 54 4.90 -5.84 12.15
N GLN A 55 4.13 -5.45 11.13
CA GLN A 55 4.17 -4.12 10.56
C GLN A 55 3.33 -3.20 11.45
N ILE A 56 3.87 -2.03 11.78
CA ILE A 56 3.20 -1.01 12.57
C ILE A 56 3.31 0.30 11.79
N ALA A 57 2.18 0.93 11.55
CA ALA A 57 2.10 2.27 11.00
C ALA A 57 0.75 2.90 11.39
N ASP A 58 0.72 4.22 11.51
CA ASP A 58 -0.53 4.93 11.73
C ASP A 58 -1.46 4.67 10.55
N SER A 59 -2.74 4.48 10.85
CA SER A 59 -3.77 4.30 9.81
C SER A 59 -3.47 3.19 8.79
N LEU A 60 -2.71 2.15 9.17
CA LEU A 60 -2.27 1.08 8.27
C LEU A 60 -3.43 0.28 7.68
N CYS A 61 -4.47 0.06 8.48
CA CYS A 61 -5.64 -0.68 8.05
C CYS A 61 -6.92 0.13 8.24
N TYR A 62 -7.95 -0.22 7.48
CA TYR A 62 -9.32 0.26 7.61
C TYR A 62 -10.28 -0.93 7.80
N LEU A 63 -11.42 -0.67 8.42
CA LEU A 63 -12.41 -1.71 8.73
C LEU A 63 -13.42 -1.82 7.59
N THR A 64 -13.57 -3.02 7.03
CA THR A 64 -14.60 -3.38 6.05
C THR A 64 -15.64 -4.30 6.69
N ALA A 65 -16.71 -4.60 5.95
CA ALA A 65 -17.74 -5.55 6.40
C ALA A 65 -17.17 -6.96 6.68
N THR A 66 -16.05 -7.32 6.04
CA THR A 66 -15.41 -8.63 6.17
C THR A 66 -14.20 -8.63 7.11
N GLY A 67 -13.81 -7.47 7.66
CA GLY A 67 -12.70 -7.34 8.59
C GLY A 67 -11.71 -6.24 8.22
N TRP A 68 -10.50 -6.30 8.78
CA TRP A 68 -9.48 -5.29 8.54
C TRP A 68 -8.75 -5.51 7.20
N GLU A 69 -8.65 -4.46 6.41
CA GLU A 69 -7.93 -4.42 5.13
C GLU A 69 -6.88 -3.31 5.12
N LEU A 70 -5.87 -3.42 4.24
CA LEU A 70 -4.85 -2.38 4.13
C LEU A 70 -5.47 -1.12 3.52
N THR A 71 -5.14 0.02 4.13
CA THR A 71 -5.53 1.34 3.61
C THR A 71 -5.00 1.54 2.19
N GLN A 72 -5.84 2.07 1.31
CA GLN A 72 -5.51 2.44 -0.06
C GLN A 72 -5.54 3.96 -0.19
N GLN A 73 -4.42 4.54 -0.62
CA GLN A 73 -4.28 5.98 -0.81
C GLN A 73 -4.84 6.38 -2.18
N GLU A 74 -6.14 6.18 -2.37
CA GLU A 74 -6.82 6.48 -3.62
C GLU A 74 -8.12 7.27 -3.41
N PHE A 75 -8.37 8.19 -4.33
CA PHE A 75 -9.67 8.82 -4.52
C PHE A 75 -10.34 8.19 -5.73
N ARG A 76 -11.64 7.92 -5.59
CA ARG A 76 -12.50 7.44 -6.67
C ARG A 76 -13.40 8.59 -7.09
N ALA A 77 -13.59 8.77 -8.40
CA ALA A 77 -14.56 9.72 -8.89
C ALA A 77 -15.98 9.32 -8.43
N ALA A 78 -16.74 10.29 -7.95
CA ALA A 78 -18.12 10.16 -7.52
C ALA A 78 -18.93 11.32 -8.10
N GLN A 79 -20.25 11.27 -7.98
CA GLN A 79 -21.08 12.38 -8.45
C GLN A 79 -20.77 13.66 -7.65
N GLY A 80 -20.33 14.71 -8.34
CA GLY A 80 -20.01 16.01 -7.74
C GLY A 80 -18.65 16.10 -7.06
N GLY A 81 -17.78 15.10 -7.21
CA GLY A 81 -16.45 15.15 -6.60
C GLY A 81 -15.70 13.83 -6.56
N PHE A 82 -14.88 13.69 -5.52
CA PHE A 82 -13.97 12.57 -5.30
C PHE A 82 -14.19 11.98 -3.91
N PHE A 83 -14.19 10.66 -3.81
CA PHE A 83 -14.42 9.94 -2.57
C PHE A 83 -13.24 9.03 -2.25
N ALA A 84 -12.71 9.13 -1.03
CA ALA A 84 -11.75 8.21 -0.46
C ALA A 84 -12.39 7.50 0.75
N GLY A 85 -12.74 6.22 0.59
CA GLY A 85 -13.37 5.42 1.63
C GLY A 85 -12.56 4.19 2.05
N GLN A 86 -11.38 3.99 1.46
CA GLN A 86 -10.52 2.84 1.72
C GLN A 86 -9.40 3.19 2.70
N GLY A 87 -9.74 3.95 3.73
CA GLY A 87 -8.86 4.34 4.81
C GLY A 87 -9.67 4.45 6.11
N PRO A 88 -8.99 4.73 7.23
CA PRO A 88 -9.68 4.89 8.51
C PRO A 88 -10.60 6.12 8.52
N LEU A 89 -10.31 7.12 7.69
CA LEU A 89 -11.21 8.24 7.44
C LEU A 89 -11.94 8.01 6.12
N THR A 90 -13.22 8.36 6.08
CA THR A 90 -13.92 8.54 4.80
C THR A 90 -13.92 10.02 4.46
N VAL A 91 -13.56 10.34 3.23
CA VAL A 91 -13.41 11.72 2.76
C VAL A 91 -14.18 11.89 1.47
N PHE A 92 -15.02 12.91 1.39
CA PHE A 92 -15.58 13.42 0.16
C PHE A 92 -15.02 14.82 -0.12
N LEU A 93 -14.51 15.01 -1.34
CA LEU A 93 -13.94 16.25 -1.82
C LEU A 93 -14.75 16.73 -3.02
N ASN A 94 -15.38 17.90 -2.91
CA ASN A 94 -16.11 18.53 -4.00
C ASN A 94 -15.16 18.87 -5.17
N GLU A 95 -15.65 18.72 -6.40
CA GLU A 95 -14.90 19.10 -7.59
C GLU A 95 -14.60 20.61 -7.68
N ASN A 96 -15.41 21.43 -7.02
CA ASN A 96 -15.23 22.87 -6.90
C ASN A 96 -14.90 23.25 -5.45
N LEU A 97 -13.64 23.62 -5.20
CA LEU A 97 -13.16 24.01 -3.86
C LEU A 97 -13.73 25.36 -3.37
N ASN A 98 -14.34 26.16 -4.24
CA ASN A 98 -14.89 27.47 -3.88
C ASN A 98 -16.27 27.41 -3.23
N VAL A 99 -16.85 26.22 -3.05
CA VAL A 99 -18.12 26.06 -2.34
C VAL A 99 -17.87 25.91 -0.83
N MET A 100 -18.86 26.31 -0.03
CA MET A 100 -18.83 25.99 1.39
C MET A 100 -18.79 24.48 1.60
N ASN A 101 -17.99 24.04 2.56
CA ASN A 101 -17.88 22.64 2.98
C ASN A 101 -17.45 21.73 1.82
N ALA A 102 -16.52 22.22 0.99
CA ALA A 102 -15.97 21.46 -0.13
C ALA A 102 -15.28 20.15 0.29
N LEU A 103 -14.94 19.99 1.57
CA LEU A 103 -14.38 18.76 2.13
C LEU A 103 -15.26 18.26 3.28
N ASP A 104 -15.75 17.04 3.17
CA ASP A 104 -16.51 16.32 4.19
C ASP A 104 -15.67 15.12 4.65
N ILE A 105 -15.43 15.01 5.95
CA ILE A 105 -14.64 13.94 6.56
C ILE A 105 -15.46 13.27 7.66
N THR A 106 -15.55 11.95 7.60
CA THR A 106 -16.01 11.14 8.74
C THR A 106 -14.85 10.34 9.31
N ALA A 107 -14.62 10.50 10.61
CA ALA A 107 -13.59 9.78 11.35
C ALA A 107 -14.07 8.40 11.82
N THR A 108 -13.13 7.56 12.27
CA THR A 108 -13.42 6.20 12.76
C THR A 108 -14.34 6.15 13.97
N ASP A 109 -14.39 7.22 14.75
CA ASP A 109 -15.27 7.38 15.92
C ASP A 109 -16.66 7.92 15.56
N GLY A 110 -16.92 8.17 14.27
CA GLY A 110 -18.15 8.75 13.77
C GLY A 110 -18.20 10.28 13.85
N ALA A 111 -17.13 10.94 14.32
CA ALA A 111 -17.05 12.39 14.25
C ALA A 111 -17.06 12.86 12.80
N HIS A 112 -17.83 13.91 12.54
CA HIS A 112 -18.05 14.48 11.22
C HIS A 112 -17.50 15.89 11.16
N PHE A 113 -16.76 16.19 10.08
CA PHE A 113 -16.11 17.47 9.87
C PHE A 113 -16.40 17.97 8.47
N GLU A 114 -16.95 19.18 8.40
CA GLU A 114 -17.12 19.93 7.17
C GLU A 114 -16.07 21.05 7.13
N VAL A 115 -15.29 21.10 6.06
CA VAL A 115 -14.16 22.01 5.91
C VAL A 115 -14.30 22.77 4.60
N SER A 116 -14.09 24.08 4.68
CA SER A 116 -13.97 24.96 3.51
C SER A 116 -12.48 25.32 3.33
N PRO A 117 -11.67 24.48 2.64
CA PRO A 117 -10.25 24.71 2.51
C PRO A 117 -9.99 25.99 1.70
N ALA A 118 -9.10 26.84 2.20
CA ALA A 118 -8.67 28.03 1.46
C ALA A 118 -7.71 27.69 0.31
N PHE A 119 -6.97 26.59 0.43
CA PHE A 119 -6.04 26.11 -0.58
C PHE A 119 -5.82 24.60 -0.44
N VAL A 120 -5.43 23.94 -1.54
CA VAL A 120 -5.01 22.53 -1.56
C VAL A 120 -3.62 22.42 -2.14
N ALA A 121 -2.71 21.77 -1.42
CA ALA A 121 -1.36 21.51 -1.88
C ALA A 121 -1.06 20.01 -1.86
N LEU A 122 -0.47 19.52 -2.95
CA LEU A 122 0.11 18.17 -2.98
C LEU A 122 1.58 18.28 -2.58
N ARG A 123 2.00 17.48 -1.60
CA ARG A 123 3.41 17.33 -1.23
C ARG A 123 3.88 15.92 -1.56
N ASP A 124 4.97 15.82 -2.30
CA ASP A 124 5.55 14.53 -2.67
C ASP A 124 6.50 14.00 -1.59
N ALA A 125 7.02 12.78 -1.80
CA ALA A 125 7.97 12.15 -0.89
C ALA A 125 9.34 12.87 -0.83
N THR A 126 9.66 13.72 -1.81
CA THR A 126 10.89 14.52 -1.83
C THR A 126 10.75 15.82 -1.03
N GLY A 127 9.52 16.13 -0.59
CA GLY A 127 9.19 17.33 0.14
C GLY A 127 8.81 18.51 -0.75
N GLN A 128 8.83 18.34 -2.08
CA GLN A 128 8.36 19.33 -3.04
C GLN A 128 6.84 19.44 -2.96
N SER A 129 6.34 20.66 -3.14
CA SER A 129 4.91 20.96 -3.06
C SER A 129 4.42 21.62 -4.34
N VAL A 130 3.25 21.22 -4.80
CA VAL A 130 2.50 21.89 -5.87
C VAL A 130 1.21 22.44 -5.25
N LEU A 131 0.98 23.73 -5.40
CA LEU A 131 -0.29 24.37 -5.03
C LEU A 131 -1.29 24.11 -6.17
N LEU A 132 -2.43 23.50 -5.85
CA LEU A 132 -3.42 23.06 -6.83
C LEU A 132 -4.68 23.94 -6.86
N ALA A 133 -4.86 24.80 -5.85
CA ALA A 133 -5.78 25.94 -5.79
C ALA A 133 -5.51 26.71 -4.50
#